data_AF-A0AAD7D902-F1
#
_entry.id   AF-A0AAD7D902-F1
#
_cell.length_a   1.000
_cell.length_b   1.000
_cell.length_c   1.000
_cell.angle_alpha   90.00
_cell.angle_beta   90.00
_cell.angle_gamma   90.00
#
_symmetry.space_group_name_H-M   'P 1'
#
loop_
_entity.id
_entity.type
_entity.pdbx_description
1 polymer ?
#
loop_
_entity_poly.entity_id
_entity_poly.type
_entity_poly.pdbx_seq_one_letter_code
_entity_poly.pdbx_strand_id
1 'polypeptide(L)'
;MPPRPSTGPPQALIERIDYLQSLINHLPTTLPLDPPESLYQLYLDEDCVTDCGTVFPVVGHALELSFETWKRASVLRFKERGSRLNALGPFLKMVVKRMTPSEHVAFETSWIDRLLQAAKDSGAAIPSAAAQRKAKDTPRKAKPTY
;
A
#
# COMPACT_ATOMS: atom_id res chain seq x y z
N MET A 1 27.97 6.39 -19.69
CA MET A 1 26.50 6.55 -19.84
C MET A 1 26.08 7.79 -19.07
N PRO A 2 25.33 8.72 -19.67
CA PRO A 2 24.75 9.81 -18.90
C PRO A 2 23.69 9.26 -17.92
N PRO A 3 23.51 9.86 -16.74
CA PRO A 3 22.43 9.47 -15.83
C PRO A 3 21.08 9.68 -16.53
N ARG A 4 20.15 8.73 -16.35
CA ARG A 4 18.79 8.86 -16.89
C ARG A 4 18.16 10.12 -16.29
N PRO A 5 17.46 10.94 -17.09
CA PRO A 5 16.74 12.09 -16.54
C PRO A 5 15.74 11.59 -15.50
N SER A 6 15.81 12.15 -14.29
CA SER A 6 14.83 11.90 -13.24
C SER A 6 13.46 12.38 -13.73
N THR A 7 12.57 11.44 -14.03
CA THR A 7 11.23 11.73 -14.58
C THR A 7 10.27 12.16 -13.47
N GLY A 8 10.47 13.37 -12.94
CA GLY A 8 9.48 14.16 -12.20
C GLY A 8 9.09 13.71 -10.78
N PRO A 9 8.42 14.61 -10.01
CA PRO A 9 7.84 14.32 -8.69
C PRO A 9 6.97 13.04 -8.60
N PRO A 10 6.18 12.66 -9.63
CA PRO A 10 5.39 11.44 -9.59
C PRO A 10 6.22 10.17 -9.44
N GLN A 11 7.43 10.10 -10.01
CA GLN A 11 8.21 8.86 -10.03
C GLN A 11 8.69 8.46 -8.63
N ALA A 12 9.18 9.42 -7.85
CA ALA A 12 9.59 9.16 -6.46
C ALA A 12 8.40 8.67 -5.63
N LEU A 13 7.23 9.30 -5.77
CA LEU A 13 6.02 8.89 -5.05
C LEU A 13 5.54 7.50 -5.48
N ILE A 14 5.62 7.17 -6.77
CA ILE A 14 5.32 5.83 -7.28
C ILE A 14 6.27 4.78 -6.69
N GLU A 15 7.56 5.06 -6.59
CA GLU A 15 8.54 4.15 -5.96
C GLU A 15 8.23 3.90 -4.48
N ARG A 16 7.77 4.93 -3.76
CA ARG A 16 7.30 4.78 -2.37
C ARG A 16 6.06 3.91 -2.27
N ILE A 17 5.12 4.05 -3.22
CA ILE A 17 3.93 3.19 -3.31
C ILE A 17 4.33 1.74 -3.64
N ASP A 18 5.33 1.54 -4.50
CA ASP A 18 5.87 0.20 -4.80
C ASP A 18 6.52 -0.46 -3.57
N TYR A 19 7.24 0.33 -2.78
CA TYR A 19 7.78 -0.12 -1.51
C TYR A 19 6.67 -0.48 -0.52
N LEU A 20 5.61 0.34 -0.43
CA LEU A 20 4.43 0.02 0.38
C LEU A 20 3.77 -1.29 -0.06
N GLN A 21 3.56 -1.50 -1.36
CA GLN A 21 2.99 -2.74 -1.89
C GLN A 21 3.85 -3.94 -1.52
N SER A 22 5.18 -3.78 -1.56
CA SER A 22 6.12 -4.82 -1.14
C SER A 22 5.97 -5.15 0.34
N LEU A 23 5.78 -4.16 1.21
CA LEU A 23 5.51 -4.38 2.64
C LEU A 23 4.17 -5.09 2.87
N ILE A 24 3.12 -4.67 2.19
CA ILE A 24 1.78 -5.28 2.27
C ILE A 24 1.84 -6.77 1.92
N ASN A 25 2.57 -7.13 0.87
CA ASN A 25 2.77 -8.53 0.45
C ASN A 25 3.52 -9.38 1.49
N HIS A 26 4.21 -8.74 2.44
CA HIS A 26 4.98 -9.39 3.50
C HIS A 26 4.41 -9.14 4.91
N LEU A 27 3.14 -8.74 5.00
CA LEU A 27 2.44 -8.69 6.27
C LEU A 27 2.37 -10.09 6.92
N PRO A 28 2.42 -10.17 8.26
CA PRO A 28 2.50 -11.45 8.95
C PRO A 28 1.22 -12.27 8.80
N THR A 29 1.37 -13.58 8.85
CA THR A 29 0.24 -14.53 8.74
C THR A 29 -0.70 -14.49 9.94
N THR A 30 -0.32 -13.81 11.03
CA THR A 30 -1.17 -13.52 12.19
C THR A 30 -2.34 -12.60 11.85
N LEU A 31 -2.25 -11.80 10.78
CA LEU A 31 -3.38 -11.05 10.25
C LEU A 31 -4.32 -11.98 9.45
N PRO A 32 -5.65 -11.81 9.58
CA PRO A 32 -6.62 -12.59 8.83
C PRO A 32 -6.45 -12.40 7.32
N LEU A 33 -6.55 -13.50 6.58
CA LEU A 33 -6.53 -13.51 5.12
C LEU A 33 -7.95 -13.33 4.58
N ASP A 34 -8.19 -12.24 3.86
CA ASP A 34 -9.47 -11.95 3.18
C ASP A 34 -10.71 -12.17 4.08
N PRO A 35 -10.80 -11.51 5.26
CA PRO A 35 -11.96 -11.67 6.13
C PRO A 35 -13.23 -11.16 5.43
N PRO A 36 -14.39 -11.81 5.65
CA PRO A 36 -15.63 -11.44 4.96
C PRO A 36 -16.08 -10.01 5.32
N GLU A 37 -15.89 -9.60 6.58
CA GLU A 37 -16.18 -8.28 7.14
C GLU A 37 -15.14 -7.19 6.81
N SER A 38 -14.26 -7.39 5.83
CA SER A 38 -13.27 -6.39 5.43
C SER A 38 -13.91 -5.07 4.98
N LEU A 39 -13.38 -3.96 5.50
CA LEU A 39 -13.84 -2.60 5.24
C LEU A 39 -13.02 -1.87 4.15
N TYR A 40 -12.06 -2.54 3.53
CA TYR A 40 -11.25 -1.94 2.48
C TYR A 40 -12.07 -1.73 1.22
N GLN A 41 -12.55 -0.51 1.05
CA GLN A 41 -13.33 -0.01 -0.08
C GLN A 41 -12.49 1.01 -0.84
N LEU A 42 -11.57 0.49 -1.64
CA LEU A 42 -10.59 1.29 -2.38
C LEU A 42 -11.16 1.67 -3.74
N TYR A 43 -12.03 2.67 -3.75
CA TYR A 43 -12.56 3.27 -4.97
C TYR A 43 -12.45 4.79 -4.92
N LEU A 44 -12.37 5.40 -6.09
CA LEU A 44 -12.40 6.85 -6.25
C LEU A 44 -13.78 7.21 -6.79
N ASP A 45 -14.50 8.06 -6.07
CA ASP A 45 -15.79 8.57 -6.51
C ASP A 45 -15.59 9.67 -7.57
N GLU A 46 -15.81 9.33 -8.84
CA GLU A 46 -15.57 10.22 -9.97
C GLU A 46 -16.53 11.42 -10.01
N ASP A 47 -17.76 11.24 -9.53
CA ASP A 47 -18.75 12.31 -9.44
C ASP A 47 -18.28 13.32 -8.40
N CYS A 48 -17.85 12.84 -7.23
CA CYS A 48 -17.26 13.70 -6.20
C CYS A 48 -15.98 14.41 -6.67
N VAL A 49 -15.11 13.74 -7.43
CA VAL A 49 -13.88 14.39 -7.97
C VAL A 49 -14.24 15.52 -8.92
N THR A 50 -15.28 15.32 -9.74
CA THR A 50 -15.77 16.33 -10.69
C THR A 50 -16.35 17.53 -9.94
N ASP A 51 -17.18 17.28 -8.93
CA ASP A 51 -17.82 18.33 -8.13
C ASP A 51 -16.83 19.10 -7.25
N CYS A 52 -15.86 18.40 -6.64
CA CYS A 52 -14.84 19.00 -5.77
C CYS A 52 -13.66 19.61 -6.54
N GLY A 53 -13.53 19.30 -7.84
CA GLY A 53 -12.43 19.73 -8.70
C GLY A 53 -11.03 19.26 -8.28
N THR A 54 -10.92 18.37 -7.29
CA THR A 54 -9.64 17.94 -6.68
C THR A 54 -9.69 16.46 -6.31
N VAL A 55 -8.56 15.75 -6.44
CA VAL A 55 -8.48 14.30 -6.19
C VAL A 55 -8.12 14.03 -4.73
N PHE A 56 -7.26 14.86 -4.14
CA PHE A 56 -6.74 14.68 -2.80
C PHE A 56 -7.80 14.49 -1.69
N PRO A 57 -8.82 15.35 -1.54
CA PRO A 57 -9.81 15.17 -0.47
C PRO A 57 -10.69 13.92 -0.69
N VAL A 58 -11.02 13.60 -1.94
CA VAL A 58 -11.86 12.43 -2.27
C VAL A 58 -11.14 11.13 -1.94
N VAL A 59 -9.87 11.00 -2.32
CA VAL A 59 -9.09 9.81 -1.93
C VAL A 59 -8.83 9.76 -0.44
N GLY A 60 -8.61 10.92 0.20
CA GLY A 60 -8.45 10.99 1.65
C GLY A 60 -9.65 10.39 2.36
N HIS A 61 -10.86 10.77 1.96
CA HIS A 61 -12.09 10.22 2.52
C HIS A 61 -12.21 8.70 2.32
N ALA A 62 -11.93 8.18 1.11
CA ALA A 62 -11.95 6.74 0.85
C ALA A 62 -10.97 5.95 1.73
N LEU A 63 -9.78 6.51 1.96
CA LEU A 63 -8.78 5.92 2.85
C LEU A 63 -9.19 6.02 4.32
N GLU A 64 -9.82 7.12 4.75
CA GLU A 64 -10.33 7.27 6.12
C GLU A 64 -11.39 6.22 6.45
N LEU A 65 -12.30 5.95 5.51
CA LEU A 65 -13.30 4.91 5.64
C LEU A 65 -12.64 3.53 5.69
N SER A 66 -11.75 3.24 4.74
CA SER A 66 -11.07 1.94 4.62
C SER A 66 -10.24 1.60 5.86
N PHE A 67 -9.52 2.57 6.42
CA PHE A 67 -8.66 2.37 7.59
C PHE A 67 -9.32 2.75 8.91
N GLU A 68 -10.59 3.16 8.87
CA GLU A 68 -11.37 3.63 10.02
C GLU A 68 -10.65 4.69 10.87
N THR A 69 -9.85 5.56 10.24
CA THR A 69 -9.03 6.54 10.96
C THR A 69 -9.88 7.60 11.68
N TRP A 70 -11.14 7.75 11.28
CA TRP A 70 -12.15 8.57 11.96
C TRP A 70 -12.58 8.00 13.33
N LYS A 71 -12.52 6.67 13.54
CA LYS A 71 -12.96 6.03 14.79
C LYS A 71 -11.92 6.09 15.91
N ARG A 72 -10.64 6.12 15.56
CA ARG A 72 -9.53 5.98 16.51
C ARG A 72 -8.45 6.99 16.20
N ALA A 73 -8.56 8.17 16.83
CA ALA A 73 -7.52 9.20 16.98
C ALA A 73 -6.24 8.97 16.15
N SER A 74 -6.33 9.08 14.82
CA SER A 74 -5.24 9.08 13.84
C SER A 74 -4.37 7.82 13.64
N VAL A 75 -4.49 6.75 14.44
CA VAL A 75 -3.56 5.61 14.31
C VAL A 75 -4.00 4.64 13.20
N LEU A 76 -3.31 4.72 12.06
CA LEU A 76 -3.49 3.81 10.94
C LEU A 76 -2.89 2.44 11.29
N ARG A 77 -3.66 1.34 11.09
CA ARG A 77 -3.18 -0.04 11.26
C ARG A 77 -3.77 -0.95 10.20
N PHE A 78 -2.96 -1.90 9.71
CA PHE A 78 -3.48 -2.99 8.87
C PHE A 78 -4.12 -4.04 9.78
N LYS A 79 -5.36 -4.40 9.48
CA LYS A 79 -6.15 -5.37 10.27
C LYS A 79 -6.29 -6.72 9.58
N GLU A 80 -5.88 -6.79 8.33
CA GLU A 80 -6.03 -7.95 7.46
C GLU A 80 -4.95 -7.94 6.37
N ARG A 81 -4.87 -9.04 5.64
CA ARG A 81 -4.08 -9.22 4.42
C ARG A 81 -4.94 -9.86 3.35
N GLY A 82 -4.50 -9.80 2.10
CA GLY A 82 -5.18 -10.47 0.99
C GLY A 82 -5.52 -9.53 -0.15
N SER A 83 -6.43 -9.99 -1.00
CA SER A 83 -6.79 -9.39 -2.28
C SER A 83 -7.24 -7.92 -2.16
N ARG A 84 -8.12 -7.62 -1.20
CA ARG A 84 -8.66 -6.26 -1.00
C ARG A 84 -7.58 -5.26 -0.62
N LEU A 85 -6.68 -5.65 0.29
CA LEU A 85 -5.55 -4.82 0.66
C LEU A 85 -4.51 -4.71 -0.46
N ASN A 86 -4.30 -5.79 -1.22
CA ASN A 86 -3.36 -5.78 -2.35
C ASN A 86 -3.80 -4.84 -3.50
N ALA A 87 -5.08 -4.46 -3.56
CA ALA A 87 -5.55 -3.45 -4.48
C ALA A 87 -5.07 -2.02 -4.13
N LEU A 88 -4.54 -1.81 -2.93
CA LEU A 88 -4.08 -0.49 -2.47
C LEU A 88 -2.96 0.09 -3.33
N GLY A 89 -1.92 -0.68 -3.66
CA GLY A 89 -0.83 -0.16 -4.50
C GLY A 89 -1.34 0.34 -5.86
N PRO A 90 -2.03 -0.48 -6.66
CA PRO A 90 -2.63 -0.05 -7.93
C PRO A 90 -3.55 1.17 -7.78
N PHE A 91 -4.41 1.20 -6.75
CA PHE A 91 -5.29 2.31 -6.45
C PHE A 91 -4.51 3.61 -6.19
N LEU A 92 -3.51 3.57 -5.30
CA LEU A 92 -2.67 4.72 -4.96
C LEU A 92 -1.89 5.26 -6.18
N LYS A 93 -1.40 4.37 -7.06
CA LYS A 93 -0.72 4.79 -8.30
C LYS A 93 -1.67 5.48 -9.27
N MET A 94 -2.91 5.00 -9.37
CA MET A 94 -3.94 5.60 -10.23
C MET A 94 -4.27 7.02 -9.75
N VAL A 95 -4.52 7.22 -8.45
CA VAL A 95 -4.87 8.56 -7.91
C VAL A 95 -3.71 9.54 -8.03
N VAL A 96 -2.47 9.11 -7.77
CA VAL A 96 -1.28 10.00 -7.85
C VAL A 96 -1.07 10.53 -9.26
N LYS A 97 -1.35 9.73 -10.30
CA LYS A 97 -1.27 10.19 -11.70
C LYS A 97 -2.27 11.30 -12.06
N ARG A 98 -3.31 11.47 -11.25
CA ARG A 98 -4.38 12.46 -11.45
C ARG A 98 -4.24 13.69 -10.54
N MET A 99 -3.33 13.62 -9.58
CA MET A 99 -3.04 14.72 -8.66
C MET A 99 -2.10 15.75 -9.28
N THR A 100 -2.29 16.99 -8.86
CA THR A 100 -1.35 18.09 -9.09
C THR A 100 -0.05 17.91 -8.28
N PRO A 101 1.06 18.56 -8.66
CA PRO A 101 2.30 18.51 -7.89
C PRO A 101 2.15 18.96 -6.44
N SER A 102 1.29 19.94 -6.16
CA SER A 102 1.01 20.39 -4.78
C SER A 102 0.25 19.33 -3.97
N GLU A 103 -0.68 18.61 -4.61
CA GLU A 103 -1.38 17.49 -3.96
C GLU A 103 -0.44 16.31 -3.69
N HIS A 104 0.59 16.07 -4.52
CA HIS A 104 1.56 15.00 -4.27
C HIS A 104 2.25 15.15 -2.92
N VAL A 105 2.70 16.37 -2.58
CA VAL A 105 3.38 16.66 -1.31
C VAL A 105 2.43 16.47 -0.11
N ALA A 106 1.20 16.97 -0.22
CA ALA A 106 0.18 16.80 0.81
C ALA A 106 -0.20 15.32 0.99
N PHE A 107 -0.30 14.58 -0.12
CA PHE A 107 -0.65 13.16 -0.12
C PHE A 107 0.45 12.28 0.46
N GLU A 108 1.70 12.58 0.12
CA GLU A 108 2.86 11.86 0.63
C GLU A 108 2.91 11.90 2.16
N THR A 109 2.80 13.11 2.72
CA THR A 109 2.86 13.34 4.18
C THR A 109 1.60 12.87 4.91
N SER A 110 0.43 13.06 4.32
CA SER A 110 -0.86 12.74 4.99
C SER A 110 -1.21 11.25 4.95
N TRP A 111 -0.73 10.52 3.95
CA TRP A 111 -1.11 9.13 3.71
C TRP A 111 0.07 8.18 3.52
N ILE A 112 0.99 8.47 2.59
CA ILE A 112 2.04 7.49 2.24
C ILE A 112 2.98 7.23 3.42
N ASP A 113 3.43 8.26 4.13
CA ASP A 113 4.27 8.13 5.32
C ASP A 113 3.59 7.26 6.39
N ARG A 114 2.30 7.51 6.65
CA ARG A 114 1.50 6.80 7.66
C ARG A 114 1.22 5.35 7.28
N LEU A 115 0.94 5.09 6.00
CA LEU A 115 0.73 3.73 5.49
C LEU A 115 2.02 2.90 5.58
N LEU A 116 3.16 3.49 5.23
CA LEU A 116 4.47 2.83 5.35
C LEU A 116 4.79 2.51 6.80
N GLN A 117 4.56 3.46 7.72
CA GLN A 117 4.79 3.23 9.14
C GLN A 117 3.84 2.15 9.69
N ALA A 118 2.57 2.22 9.35
CA ALA A 118 1.59 1.22 9.78
C ALA A 118 1.93 -0.19 9.28
N ALA A 119 2.50 -0.33 8.08
CA ALA A 119 2.89 -1.63 7.56
C ALA A 119 4.03 -2.23 8.40
N LYS A 120 5.03 -1.41 8.73
CA LYS A 120 6.14 -1.79 9.63
C LYS A 120 5.64 -2.12 11.02
N ASP A 121 4.77 -1.29 11.59
CA ASP A 121 4.17 -1.52 12.93
C ASP A 121 3.30 -2.77 12.97
N SER A 122 2.70 -3.14 11.84
CA SER A 122 1.95 -4.38 11.67
C SER A 122 2.85 -5.60 11.46
N GLY A 123 4.18 -5.44 11.51
CA GLY A 123 5.15 -6.53 11.42
C GLY A 123 5.57 -6.91 9.99
N ALA A 124 5.30 -6.06 8.99
CA ALA A 124 5.78 -6.31 7.64
C ALA A 124 7.31 -6.38 7.59
N ALA A 125 7.84 -7.53 7.17
CA ALA A 125 9.28 -7.75 7.06
C ALA A 125 9.61 -8.29 5.66
N ILE A 126 10.19 -7.44 4.80
CA ILE A 126 10.67 -7.88 3.50
C ILE A 126 11.95 -8.70 3.72
N PRO A 127 11.98 -9.99 3.36
CA PRO A 127 13.16 -10.82 3.51
C PRO A 127 14.33 -10.23 2.71
N SER A 128 15.52 -10.22 3.29
CA SER A 128 16.72 -9.78 2.57
C SER A 128 16.96 -10.67 1.34
N ALA A 129 17.64 -10.12 0.31
CA ALA A 129 17.96 -10.87 -0.90
C ALA A 129 18.71 -12.20 -0.60
N ALA A 130 19.51 -12.23 0.48
CA ALA A 130 20.18 -13.43 0.96
C ALA A 130 19.20 -14.48 1.53
N ALA A 131 18.18 -14.06 2.28
CA ALA A 131 17.14 -14.94 2.81
C ALA A 131 16.27 -15.53 1.68
N GLN A 132 15.96 -14.73 0.66
CA GLN A 132 15.17 -15.18 -0.50
C GLN A 132 15.90 -16.24 -1.33
N ARG A 133 17.24 -16.13 -1.48
CA ARG A 133 18.05 -17.13 -2.18
C ARG A 133 18.04 -18.48 -1.44
N LYS A 134 18.22 -18.48 -0.11
CA LYS A 134 18.17 -19.70 0.70
C LYS A 134 16.82 -20.42 0.69
N ALA A 135 15.72 -19.67 0.62
CA ALA A 135 14.38 -20.25 0.52
C ALA A 135 14.14 -20.99 -0.82
N LYS A 136 14.76 -20.52 -1.91
CA LYS A 136 14.69 -21.17 -3.23
C LYS A 136 15.59 -22.41 -3.33
N ASP A 137 16.71 -22.43 -2.59
CA ASP A 137 17.68 -23.54 -2.60
C ASP A 137 17.34 -24.69 -1.64
N THR A 138 16.27 -24.60 -0.84
CA THR A 138 15.90 -25.70 0.07
C THR A 138 15.13 -26.78 -0.70
N PRO A 139 15.67 -27.99 -0.91
CA PRO A 139 14.96 -29.06 -1.60
C PRO A 139 13.76 -29.50 -0.77
N ARG A 140 12.58 -29.63 -1.39
CA ARG A 140 11.42 -30.33 -0.80
C ARG A 140 11.89 -31.74 -0.41
N LYS A 141 12.03 -32.02 0.90
CA LYS A 141 12.30 -33.37 1.38
C LYS A 141 11.21 -34.30 0.83
N ALA A 142 11.64 -35.25 0.00
CA ALA A 142 10.80 -36.29 -0.55
C ALA A 142 10.14 -37.09 0.58
N LYS A 143 8.84 -37.37 0.44
CA LYS A 143 8.11 -38.25 1.35
C LYS A 143 8.70 -39.67 1.28
N PRO A 144 8.87 -40.38 2.40
CA PRO A 144 9.23 -41.80 2.35
C PRO A 144 8.04 -42.60 1.84
N THR A 145 8.20 -43.28 0.72
CA THR A 145 7.31 -44.35 0.28
C THR A 145 7.60 -45.59 1.12
N TYR A 146 6.58 -46.08 1.83
CA TYR A 146 6.55 -47.43 2.39
C TYR A 146 6.11 -48.43 1.30
#